data_AF-A0A8J3E2T3-F1
#
_entry.id   AF-A0A8J3E2T3-F1
#
_cell.length_a   1.000
_cell.length_b   1.000
_cell.length_c   1.000
_cell.angle_alpha   90.00
_cell.angle_beta   90.00
_cell.angle_gamma   90.00
#
_symmetry.space_group_name_H-M   'P 1'
#
loop_
_entity.id
_entity.type
_entity.pdbx_description
1 polymer ?
#
loop_
_entity_poly.entity_id
_entity_poly.type
_entity_poly.pdbx_seq_one_letter_code
_entity_poly.pdbx_strand_id
1 'polypeptide(L)'
;MEEILASIRRIIAEDNDAEKPAEEAAAPPPLHVAEPEPISAPAPVAAMKDDVLELTEVVEDEPEPEPQAPYEPEEPLFQPRRFEMPEDPTEGLVSRATAAASTAAFAAMHSRVRERRDSDVYLGNGAITLEELVRELLRPQLQDWLDRNLPGMVERLVREEIERLARAAK
;
A
#
# COMPACT_ATOMS: atom_id res chain seq x y z
N MET A 1 -42.05 4.89 18.33
CA MET A 1 -42.28 5.09 16.87
C MET A 1 -42.73 6.51 16.56
N GLU A 2 -43.58 7.12 17.40
CA GLU A 2 -44.06 8.51 17.25
C GLU A 2 -42.97 9.57 17.45
N GLU A 3 -41.97 9.31 18.29
CA GLU A 3 -40.85 10.23 18.57
C GLU A 3 -39.92 10.45 17.37
N ILE A 4 -39.71 9.41 16.55
CA ILE A 4 -38.89 9.48 15.34
C ILE A 4 -39.57 10.36 14.29
N LEU A 5 -40.89 10.24 14.16
CA LEU A 5 -41.69 11.05 13.24
C LEU A 5 -41.79 12.51 13.70
N ALA A 6 -41.81 12.77 15.00
CA ALA A 6 -41.77 14.12 15.56
C ALA A 6 -40.43 14.82 15.29
N SER A 7 -39.31 14.09 15.39
CA SER A 7 -37.96 14.62 15.11
C SER A 7 -37.79 14.99 13.63
N ILE A 8 -38.23 14.13 12.71
CA ILE A 8 -38.18 14.40 11.27
C ILE A 8 -39.06 15.60 10.91
N ARG A 9 -40.26 15.72 11.50
CA ARG A 9 -41.17 16.85 11.22
C ARG A 9 -40.61 18.18 11.74
N ARG A 10 -39.84 18.17 12.83
CA ARG A 10 -39.18 19.38 13.37
C ARG A 10 -38.05 19.86 12.47
N ILE A 11 -37.21 18.95 11.97
CA ILE A 11 -36.10 19.28 11.08
C ILE A 11 -36.60 19.88 9.76
N ILE A 12 -37.67 19.33 9.18
CA ILE A 12 -38.23 19.83 7.91
C ILE A 12 -38.92 21.20 8.09
N ALA A 13 -39.53 21.46 9.25
CA ALA A 13 -40.11 22.76 9.55
C ALA A 13 -39.05 23.85 9.75
N GLU A 14 -37.88 23.49 10.27
CA GLU A 14 -36.77 24.41 10.53
C GLU A 14 -35.98 24.77 9.26
N ASP A 15 -36.05 23.93 8.22
CA ASP A 15 -35.32 24.09 6.95
C ASP A 15 -36.14 24.78 5.82
N ASN A 16 -37.46 24.93 6.00
CA ASN A 16 -38.35 25.54 4.99
C ASN A 16 -38.51 27.07 5.13
N ASP A 17 -37.92 27.70 6.15
CA ASP A 17 -38.06 29.14 6.41
C ASP A 17 -36.97 30.01 5.74
N ALA A 18 -36.19 29.45 4.83
CA ALA A 18 -35.11 30.17 4.15
C ALA A 18 -35.35 30.36 2.65
N GLU A 19 -36.44 31.02 2.22
CA GLU A 19 -36.48 31.62 0.85
C GLU A 19 -37.47 32.80 0.65
N LYS A 20 -36.88 34.03 0.57
CA LYS A 20 -37.22 35.27 -0.20
C LYS A 20 -38.43 36.18 0.18
N PRO A 21 -38.45 37.52 -0.16
CA PRO A 21 -37.66 38.28 -1.16
C PRO A 21 -37.07 39.65 -0.70
N ALA A 22 -36.48 40.37 -1.67
CA ALA A 22 -35.72 41.62 -1.62
C ALA A 22 -36.49 42.89 -1.16
N GLU A 23 -35.73 43.89 -0.68
CA GLU A 23 -35.71 45.33 -1.10
C GLU A 23 -35.40 46.27 0.08
N GLU A 24 -34.20 46.88 0.13
CA GLU A 24 -34.06 48.29 0.54
C GLU A 24 -32.69 48.85 0.12
N ALA A 25 -32.73 50.04 -0.45
CA ALA A 25 -31.65 50.72 -1.15
C ALA A 25 -30.77 51.57 -0.22
N ALA A 26 -29.46 51.53 -0.42
CA ALA A 26 -28.56 52.62 -0.03
C ALA A 26 -27.36 52.67 -0.99
N ALA A 27 -27.35 53.68 -1.87
CA ALA A 27 -26.29 53.90 -2.86
C ALA A 27 -25.03 54.54 -2.25
N PRO A 28 -23.81 54.16 -2.68
CA PRO A 28 -22.61 54.98 -2.53
C PRO A 28 -22.26 55.74 -3.83
N PRO A 29 -21.41 56.79 -3.77
CA PRO A 29 -21.28 57.84 -4.79
C PRO A 29 -20.48 57.39 -6.03
N PRO A 30 -20.55 58.13 -7.16
CA PRO A 30 -19.83 57.75 -8.37
C PRO A 30 -18.35 58.16 -8.27
N LEU A 31 -17.49 57.42 -8.99
CA LEU A 31 -16.34 57.88 -9.78
C LEU A 31 -15.23 56.81 -9.84
N HIS A 32 -15.07 56.22 -11.02
CA HIS A 32 -13.83 56.05 -11.80
C HIS A 32 -13.92 54.75 -12.62
N VAL A 33 -14.20 54.91 -13.91
CA VAL A 33 -14.01 53.84 -14.89
C VAL A 33 -12.50 53.66 -15.05
N ALA A 34 -11.95 52.63 -14.39
CA ALA A 34 -10.60 52.15 -14.66
C ALA A 34 -10.71 51.07 -15.74
N GLU A 35 -10.02 51.33 -16.86
CA GLU A 35 -9.79 50.38 -17.95
C GLU A 35 -9.10 49.11 -17.41
N PRO A 36 -9.48 47.89 -17.86
CA PRO A 36 -8.91 46.67 -17.30
C PRO A 36 -7.45 46.49 -17.76
N GLU A 37 -6.50 46.53 -16.81
CA GLU A 37 -5.10 46.15 -17.07
C GLU A 37 -4.98 44.64 -17.36
N PRO A 38 -4.14 44.24 -18.33
CA PRO A 38 -3.93 42.83 -18.65
C PRO A 38 -3.17 42.12 -17.52
N ILE A 39 -3.80 41.08 -16.96
CA ILE A 39 -3.22 40.19 -15.96
C ILE A 39 -1.99 39.49 -16.59
N SER A 40 -0.79 39.84 -16.11
CA SER A 40 0.44 39.16 -16.48
C SER A 40 0.34 37.68 -16.08
N ALA A 41 0.47 36.79 -17.05
CA ALA A 41 0.45 35.34 -16.83
C ALA A 41 1.54 34.92 -15.81
N PRO A 42 1.27 33.94 -14.93
CA PRO A 42 2.29 33.41 -14.04
C PRO A 42 3.36 32.68 -14.86
N ALA A 43 4.63 32.94 -14.55
CA ALA A 43 5.77 32.22 -15.12
C ALA A 43 5.63 30.70 -14.88
N PRO A 44 6.03 29.84 -15.83
CA PRO A 44 5.92 28.41 -15.66
C PRO A 44 6.84 27.96 -14.53
N VAL A 45 6.25 27.55 -13.42
CA VAL A 45 6.90 26.64 -12.47
C VAL A 45 7.26 25.39 -13.25
N ALA A 46 8.56 25.16 -13.46
CA ALA A 46 9.08 23.90 -13.94
C ALA A 46 8.67 22.82 -12.94
N ALA A 47 7.55 22.19 -13.23
CA ALA A 47 7.03 21.10 -12.44
C ALA A 47 7.96 19.91 -12.69
N MET A 48 8.68 19.48 -11.66
CA MET A 48 9.26 18.14 -11.61
C MET A 48 8.08 17.16 -11.62
N LYS A 49 7.63 16.80 -12.82
CA LYS A 49 6.51 15.89 -13.10
C LYS A 49 6.99 14.57 -13.70
N ASP A 50 8.27 14.26 -13.57
CA ASP A 50 8.85 13.05 -14.18
C ASP A 50 8.83 11.83 -13.25
N ASP A 51 8.20 11.91 -12.07
CA ASP A 51 8.13 10.80 -11.10
C ASP A 51 6.82 10.00 -11.15
N VAL A 52 5.93 10.32 -12.09
CA VAL A 52 4.71 9.55 -12.37
C VAL A 52 4.73 9.16 -13.84
N LEU A 53 5.23 7.96 -14.12
CA LEU A 53 5.18 7.38 -15.45
C LEU A 53 3.75 6.89 -15.74
N GLU A 54 3.08 7.53 -16.70
CA GLU A 54 1.83 7.02 -17.27
C GLU A 54 2.14 5.92 -18.28
N LEU A 55 2.08 4.65 -17.86
CA LEU A 55 2.23 3.47 -18.75
C LEU A 55 0.96 3.27 -19.61
N THR A 56 0.68 4.21 -20.50
CA THR A 56 -0.43 4.11 -21.46
C THR A 56 0.04 3.69 -22.86
N GLU A 57 1.34 3.82 -23.15
CA GLU A 57 1.95 3.31 -24.38
C GLU A 57 2.39 1.86 -24.20
N VAL A 58 1.83 0.98 -25.03
CA VAL A 58 2.34 -0.38 -25.22
C VAL A 58 3.56 -0.28 -26.12
N VAL A 59 4.73 -0.64 -25.60
CA VAL A 59 5.91 -0.90 -26.42
C VAL A 59 5.59 -2.07 -27.33
N GLU A 60 5.65 -1.88 -28.65
CA GLU A 60 5.62 -3.00 -29.59
C GLU A 60 6.85 -3.87 -29.32
N ASP A 61 6.63 -5.15 -29.00
CA ASP A 61 7.71 -6.12 -28.82
C ASP A 61 8.66 -6.06 -30.02
N GLU A 62 9.91 -5.65 -29.77
CA GLU A 62 11.00 -5.77 -30.72
C GLU A 62 11.09 -7.25 -31.16
N PRO A 63 11.37 -7.56 -32.44
CA PRO A 63 11.38 -8.95 -32.90
C PRO A 63 12.26 -9.79 -31.99
N GLU A 64 11.73 -10.97 -31.59
CA GLU A 64 12.46 -11.96 -30.80
C GLU A 64 13.89 -12.09 -31.34
N PRO A 65 14.93 -11.97 -30.50
CA PRO A 65 16.30 -12.10 -30.95
C PRO A 65 16.45 -13.46 -31.65
N GLU A 66 16.97 -13.44 -32.88
CA GLU A 66 17.25 -14.66 -33.64
C GLU A 66 17.99 -15.66 -32.75
N PRO A 67 17.67 -16.97 -32.84
CA PRO A 67 18.32 -17.97 -32.02
C PRO A 67 19.82 -17.93 -32.28
N GLN A 68 20.56 -17.42 -31.29
CA GLN A 68 22.02 -17.47 -31.27
C GLN A 68 22.43 -18.93 -31.44
N ALA A 69 23.48 -19.18 -32.23
CA ALA A 69 24.06 -20.50 -32.39
C ALA A 69 24.25 -21.17 -31.02
N PRO A 70 24.07 -22.51 -30.91
CA PRO A 70 24.24 -23.21 -29.64
C PRO A 70 25.57 -22.81 -29.00
N TYR A 71 25.50 -22.14 -27.85
CA TYR A 71 26.65 -21.86 -27.02
C TYR A 71 27.23 -23.21 -26.61
N GLU A 72 28.39 -23.57 -27.15
CA GLU A 72 29.17 -24.70 -26.66
C GLU A 72 29.93 -24.15 -25.44
N PRO A 73 29.54 -24.52 -24.21
CA PRO A 73 30.24 -24.02 -23.03
C PRO A 73 31.67 -24.56 -23.08
N GLU A 74 32.64 -23.70 -23.38
CA GLU A 74 34.02 -23.96 -23.00
C GLU A 74 34.00 -24.17 -21.49
N GLU A 75 34.28 -25.39 -21.03
CA GLU A 75 34.34 -25.70 -19.61
C GLU A 75 35.33 -24.72 -18.96
N PRO A 76 34.87 -23.82 -18.07
CA PRO A 76 35.79 -22.92 -17.41
C PRO A 76 36.74 -23.79 -16.58
N LEU A 77 38.05 -23.68 -16.83
CA LEU A 77 39.10 -24.19 -15.95
C LEU A 77 39.12 -23.41 -14.64
N PHE A 78 38.00 -23.44 -13.91
CA PHE A 78 37.83 -22.79 -12.63
C PHE A 78 38.51 -23.66 -11.58
N GLN A 79 39.80 -23.43 -11.36
CA GLN A 79 40.47 -23.96 -10.19
C GLN A 79 40.06 -23.10 -8.99
N PRO A 80 39.32 -23.63 -8.01
CA PRO A 80 38.99 -22.86 -6.82
C PRO A 80 40.30 -22.53 -6.09
N ARG A 81 40.76 -21.28 -6.20
CA ARG A 81 41.74 -20.77 -5.23
C ARG A 81 41.07 -20.82 -3.88
N ARG A 82 41.66 -21.56 -2.95
CA ARG A 82 41.26 -21.54 -1.55
C ARG A 82 41.51 -20.11 -1.04
N PHE A 83 40.45 -19.33 -0.90
CA PHE A 83 40.52 -18.04 -0.23
C PHE A 83 40.80 -18.32 1.25
N GLU A 84 41.92 -17.81 1.75
CA GLU A 84 42.16 -17.70 3.19
C GLU A 84 41.15 -16.66 3.71
N MET A 85 40.11 -17.13 4.41
CA MET A 85 39.20 -16.21 5.09
C MET A 85 39.99 -15.52 6.21
N PRO A 86 39.93 -14.19 6.32
CA PRO A 86 40.47 -13.52 7.51
C PRO A 86 39.82 -14.15 8.75
N GLU A 87 40.65 -14.55 9.72
CA GLU A 87 40.24 -15.29 10.92
C GLU A 87 39.39 -14.45 11.88
N ASP A 88 39.19 -13.17 11.59
CA ASP A 88 38.44 -12.25 12.44
C ASP A 88 37.03 -11.99 11.87
N PRO A 89 35.99 -12.72 12.32
CA PRO A 89 34.61 -12.50 11.88
C PRO A 89 34.04 -11.15 12.35
N THR A 90 34.82 -10.34 13.08
CA THR A 90 34.38 -9.06 13.64
C THR A 90 34.62 -7.86 12.73
N GLU A 91 35.48 -8.00 11.70
CA GLU A 91 35.62 -7.01 10.62
C GLU A 91 34.54 -7.24 9.57
N GLY A 92 33.30 -6.89 9.93
CA GLY A 92 32.21 -6.83 8.98
C GLY A 92 32.53 -5.87 7.83
N LEU A 93 32.04 -6.17 6.63
CA LEU A 93 32.20 -5.33 5.42
C LEU A 93 31.73 -3.88 5.58
N VAL A 94 30.98 -3.58 6.65
CA VAL A 94 30.49 -2.26 7.01
C VAL A 94 30.89 -1.92 8.44
N SER A 95 31.10 -0.63 8.70
CA SER A 95 31.37 -0.16 10.05
C SER A 95 30.20 -0.47 10.99
N ARG A 96 30.48 -0.72 12.27
CA ARG A 96 29.45 -0.95 13.30
C ARG A 96 28.46 0.21 13.36
N ALA A 97 28.93 1.44 13.17
CA ALA A 97 28.08 2.63 13.16
C ALA A 97 27.10 2.63 11.96
N THR A 98 27.57 2.26 10.77
CA THR A 98 26.73 2.12 9.58
C THR A 98 25.70 1.01 9.74
N ALA A 99 26.10 -0.16 10.25
CA ALA A 99 25.18 -1.26 10.52
C ALA A 99 24.07 -0.86 11.53
N ALA A 100 24.45 -0.15 12.61
CA ALA A 100 23.50 0.37 13.59
C ALA A 100 22.56 1.41 12.98
N ALA A 101 23.07 2.34 12.16
CA ALA A 101 22.28 3.35 11.48
C ALA A 101 21.26 2.73 10.50
N SER A 102 21.66 1.73 9.72
CA SER A 102 20.77 1.01 8.81
C SER A 102 19.66 0.29 9.57
N THR A 103 20.01 -0.41 10.65
CA THR A 103 19.02 -1.10 11.51
C THR A 103 18.03 -0.11 12.12
N ALA A 104 18.50 1.05 12.58
CA ALA A 104 17.65 2.10 13.12
C ALA A 104 16.71 2.69 12.05
N ALA A 105 17.20 2.91 10.83
CA ALA A 105 16.39 3.39 9.72
C ALA A 105 15.28 2.38 9.34
N PHE A 106 15.59 1.08 9.29
CA PHE A 106 14.59 0.03 9.07
C PHE A 106 13.56 -0.04 10.20
N ALA A 107 13.99 0.08 11.46
CA ALA A 107 13.07 0.12 12.60
C ALA A 107 12.13 1.34 12.54
N ALA A 108 12.64 2.52 12.19
CA ALA A 108 11.84 3.74 12.03
C ALA A 108 10.89 3.66 10.81
N MET A 109 11.28 3.00 9.73
CA MET A 109 10.38 2.74 8.61
C MET A 109 9.27 1.77 9.01
N HIS A 110 9.61 0.68 9.70
CA HIS A 110 8.64 -0.30 10.16
C HIS A 110 7.63 0.32 11.13
N SER A 111 8.07 1.20 12.05
CA SER A 111 7.15 1.91 12.93
C SER A 111 6.19 2.82 12.16
N ARG A 112 6.66 3.55 11.15
CA ARG A 112 5.81 4.41 10.30
C ARG A 112 4.84 3.62 9.42
N VAL A 113 5.24 2.46 8.90
CA VAL A 113 4.36 1.57 8.14
C VAL A 113 3.28 0.99 9.04
N ARG A 114 3.64 0.62 10.27
CA ARG A 114 2.69 0.14 11.27
C ARG A 114 1.71 1.23 11.70
N GLU A 115 2.22 2.43 11.99
CA GLU A 115 1.40 3.60 12.32
C GLU A 115 0.41 3.94 11.22
N ARG A 116 0.84 3.86 9.94
CA ARG A 116 -0.09 4.03 8.80
C ARG A 116 -1.13 2.91 8.68
N ARG A 117 -0.74 1.65 8.90
CA ARG A 117 -1.67 0.52 8.92
C ARG A 117 -2.71 0.66 10.03
N ASP A 118 -2.30 1.11 11.20
CA ASP A 118 -3.16 1.31 12.35
C ASP A 118 -4.03 2.58 12.20
N SER A 119 -3.54 3.61 11.48
CA SER A 119 -4.27 4.87 11.28
C SER A 119 -5.37 4.81 10.23
N ASP A 120 -5.27 3.93 9.22
CA ASP A 120 -6.10 4.05 8.02
C ASP A 120 -7.52 3.50 8.14
N VAL A 121 -7.92 2.83 9.22
CA VAL A 121 -9.29 2.33 9.25
C VAL A 121 -9.95 2.22 10.61
N TYR A 122 -10.04 3.33 11.31
CA TYR A 122 -11.05 3.48 12.35
C TYR A 122 -12.42 3.72 11.69
N LEU A 123 -13.36 2.76 11.79
CA LEU A 123 -14.76 3.01 11.41
C LEU A 123 -15.49 3.65 12.59
N GLY A 124 -16.06 4.84 12.38
CA GLY A 124 -16.85 5.55 13.41
C GLY A 124 -16.00 6.04 14.59
N ASN A 125 -16.47 5.85 15.83
CA ASN A 125 -15.89 6.43 17.06
C ASN A 125 -14.55 5.82 17.52
N GLY A 126 -13.75 5.25 16.61
CA GLY A 126 -12.41 4.74 16.94
C GLY A 126 -12.36 3.41 17.71
N ALA A 127 -13.49 2.74 17.91
CA ALA A 127 -13.54 1.52 18.73
C ALA A 127 -13.29 0.22 17.93
N ILE A 128 -13.48 0.24 16.60
CA ILE A 128 -13.35 -0.95 15.75
C ILE A 128 -12.50 -0.58 14.53
N THR A 129 -11.42 -1.33 14.33
CA THR A 129 -10.60 -1.22 13.12
C THR A 129 -11.23 -2.05 12.00
N LEU A 130 -11.10 -1.65 10.73
CA LEU A 130 -11.55 -2.49 9.61
C LEU A 130 -10.89 -3.86 9.63
N GLU A 131 -9.63 -3.94 10.06
CA GLU A 131 -8.96 -5.24 10.19
C GLU A 131 -9.71 -6.15 11.16
N GLU A 132 -10.16 -5.63 12.31
CA GLU A 132 -10.91 -6.43 13.28
C GLU A 132 -12.26 -6.87 12.72
N LEU A 133 -12.96 -5.99 12.02
CA LEU A 133 -14.22 -6.32 11.34
C LEU A 133 -14.03 -7.37 10.24
N VAL A 134 -13.01 -7.19 9.38
CA VAL A 134 -12.70 -8.14 8.30
C VAL A 134 -12.26 -9.49 8.87
N ARG A 135 -11.50 -9.50 9.98
CA ARG A 135 -11.11 -10.72 10.69
C ARG A 135 -12.32 -11.44 11.29
N GLU A 136 -13.24 -10.71 11.90
CA GLU A 136 -14.49 -11.26 12.43
C GLU A 136 -15.33 -11.90 11.33
N LEU A 137 -15.41 -11.26 10.17
CA LEU A 137 -16.16 -11.74 9.01
C LEU A 137 -15.49 -12.90 8.26
N LEU A 138 -14.15 -12.93 8.16
CA LEU A 138 -13.42 -13.98 7.45
C LEU A 138 -13.20 -15.25 8.28
N ARG A 139 -13.18 -15.13 9.62
CA ARG A 139 -13.00 -16.27 10.52
C ARG A 139 -13.97 -17.43 10.27
N PRO A 140 -15.30 -17.24 10.16
CA PRO A 140 -16.22 -18.35 9.93
C PRO A 140 -16.00 -19.03 8.56
N GLN A 141 -15.68 -18.25 7.52
CA GLN A 141 -15.44 -18.80 6.17
C GLN A 141 -14.16 -19.63 6.12
N LEU A 142 -13.10 -19.16 6.78
CA LEU A 142 -11.83 -19.89 6.87
C LEU A 142 -11.97 -21.14 7.73
N GLN A 143 -12.73 -21.07 8.84
CA GLN A 143 -12.98 -22.22 9.69
C GLN A 143 -13.73 -23.33 8.93
N ASP A 144 -14.82 -22.99 8.26
CA ASP A 144 -15.62 -23.94 7.47
C ASP A 144 -14.81 -24.58 6.33
N TRP A 145 -13.90 -23.81 5.73
CA TRP A 145 -12.96 -24.35 4.74
C TRP A 145 -11.93 -25.29 5.39
N LEU A 146 -11.32 -24.91 6.51
CA LEU A 146 -10.35 -25.74 7.21
C LEU A 146 -10.98 -27.04 7.69
N ASP A 147 -12.19 -27.01 8.24
CA ASP A 147 -12.90 -28.19 8.71
C ASP A 147 -13.14 -29.22 7.59
N ARG A 148 -13.37 -28.75 6.36
CA ARG A 148 -13.57 -29.62 5.18
C ARG A 148 -12.29 -30.11 4.53
N ASN A 149 -11.24 -29.29 4.51
CA ASN A 149 -10.05 -29.54 3.69
C ASN A 149 -8.84 -30.04 4.50
N LEU A 150 -8.74 -29.68 5.78
CA LEU A 150 -7.59 -30.02 6.64
C LEU A 150 -7.46 -31.53 6.89
N PRO A 151 -8.53 -32.31 7.16
CA PRO A 151 -8.38 -33.74 7.42
C PRO A 151 -7.68 -34.50 6.28
N GLY A 152 -8.08 -34.24 5.03
CA GLY A 152 -7.49 -34.91 3.87
C GLY A 152 -6.03 -34.50 3.60
N MET A 153 -5.65 -33.26 3.91
CA MET A 153 -4.26 -32.82 3.80
C MET A 153 -3.37 -33.48 4.86
N VAL A 154 -3.86 -33.58 6.11
CA VAL A 154 -3.12 -34.21 7.21
C VAL A 154 -2.93 -35.71 6.97
N GLU A 155 -3.96 -36.43 6.54
CA GLU A 155 -3.85 -37.87 6.26
C GLU A 155 -2.77 -38.18 5.21
N ARG A 156 -2.67 -37.35 4.17
CA ARG A 156 -1.63 -37.47 3.14
C ARG A 156 -0.24 -37.22 3.71
N LEU A 157 -0.06 -36.11 4.44
CA LEU A 157 1.23 -35.77 5.06
C LEU A 157 1.68 -36.82 6.07
N VAL A 158 0.77 -37.32 6.90
CA VAL A 158 1.07 -38.37 7.89
C VAL A 158 1.42 -39.69 7.22
N ARG A 159 0.73 -40.07 6.14
CA ARG A 159 1.08 -41.26 5.35
C ARG A 159 2.49 -41.15 4.78
N GLU A 160 2.81 -40.01 4.16
CA GLU A 160 4.15 -39.73 3.62
C GLU A 160 5.22 -39.79 4.72
N GLU A 161 4.92 -39.24 5.90
CA GLU A 161 5.85 -39.23 7.03
C GLU A 161 6.05 -40.61 7.65
N ILE A 162 5.01 -41.44 7.76
CA ILE A 162 5.13 -42.84 8.22
C ILE A 162 5.92 -43.66 7.20
N GLU A 163 5.69 -43.49 5.90
CA GLU A 163 6.46 -44.17 4.85
C GLU A 163 7.93 -43.73 4.84
N ARG A 164 8.21 -42.46 5.13
CA ARG A 164 9.56 -41.94 5.31
C ARG A 164 10.24 -42.57 6.52
N LEU A 165 9.57 -42.61 7.67
CA LEU A 165 10.08 -43.22 8.89
C LEU A 165 10.27 -44.74 8.74
N ALA A 166 9.35 -45.43 8.07
CA ALA A 166 9.44 -46.87 7.80
C ALA A 166 10.60 -47.22 6.85
N ARG A 167 10.89 -46.35 5.87
CA ARG A 167 12.09 -46.47 5.03
C ARG A 167 13.39 -46.14 5.76
N ALA A 168 13.35 -45.20 6.70
CA ALA A 168 14.52 -44.84 7.51
C ALA A 168 14.82 -45.85 8.64
N ALA A 169 13.83 -46.62 9.07
CA ALA A 169 13.95 -47.63 10.12
C ALA A 169 14.33 -49.04 9.60
N LYS A 170 14.45 -49.21 8.27
CA LYS A 170 14.86 -50.45 7.60
C LYS A 170 16.25 -50.32 7.02
#